data_AF-K7KTL3-F1
#
_entry.id   AF-K7KTL3-F1
#
_cell.length_a   1.000
_cell.length_b   1.000
_cell.length_c   1.000
_cell.angle_alpha   90.00
_cell.angle_beta   90.00
_cell.angle_gamma   90.00
#
_symmetry.space_group_name_H-M   'P 1'
#
loop_
_entity.id
_entity.type
_entity.pdbx_description
1 polymer ?
#
loop_
_entity_poly.entity_id
_entity_poly.type
_entity_poly.pdbx_seq_one_letter_code
_entity_poly.pdbx_strand_id
1 'polypeptide(L)'
;MEHTVSNSSSVEQILNLLYAAGYVDATNPDAPPSQKIAAGLSWCIAAITGDDNTRDIEESFGLVGCPHPLRSSHIQDLDTDALFPVIQWLASHIRQNQEHCVNEVHHAENTIEVDECRTSIQALSGNLDELNQRKMNVVKQLYILQERINKEGADSAVQKLLSLLTSLKNLEKQEKYFQSNRDAKHSELQDDISELERKITNDSDNENLPDELHHSFGELVEKVNLMKKQLAARLRDIVVLRRQIDDLPCQSEVIQYERRLSELYAQIQGKHRQTRKYYATYNALLEIKELMLKETSLLNSIISQFQEAFSSTDGRIKLVHSMEGIVKGSQQKLERVHVGLQEEERIRNDLKDRYAAATGEHKHCYSLLKAFQAQCAKN
;
A
#
# COMPACT_ATOMS: atom_id res chain seq x y z
N MET A 1 -40.18 73.46 -66.29
CA MET A 1 -39.85 73.30 -64.86
C MET A 1 -40.50 72.01 -64.33
N GLU A 2 -40.18 70.86 -64.93
CA GLU A 2 -40.72 69.55 -64.52
C GLU A 2 -39.64 68.49 -64.21
N HIS A 3 -38.36 68.76 -64.49
CA HIS A 3 -37.28 67.77 -64.26
C HIS A 3 -36.64 67.82 -62.86
N THR A 4 -36.91 68.83 -62.03
CA THR A 4 -36.21 69.00 -60.73
C THR A 4 -36.94 68.38 -59.54
N VAL A 5 -38.22 68.00 -59.68
CA VAL A 5 -39.01 67.45 -58.55
C VAL A 5 -38.93 65.92 -58.47
N SER A 6 -38.67 65.22 -59.58
CA SER A 6 -38.53 63.76 -59.58
C SER A 6 -37.19 63.26 -59.02
N ASN A 7 -36.09 64.02 -59.16
CA ASN A 7 -34.78 63.57 -58.69
C ASN A 7 -34.62 63.64 -57.17
N SER A 8 -35.31 64.54 -56.46
CA SER A 8 -35.19 64.65 -55.00
C SER A 8 -35.79 63.44 -54.26
N SER A 9 -36.92 62.91 -54.74
CA SER A 9 -37.57 61.73 -54.13
C SER A 9 -36.75 60.44 -54.33
N SER A 10 -36.07 60.31 -55.46
CA SER A 10 -35.27 59.12 -55.80
C SER A 10 -33.95 59.07 -55.01
N VAL A 11 -33.32 60.22 -54.74
CA VAL A 11 -32.12 60.31 -53.89
C VAL A 11 -32.42 59.94 -52.44
N GLU A 12 -33.58 60.29 -51.92
CA GLU A 12 -34.01 59.94 -50.56
C GLU A 12 -34.26 58.43 -50.40
N GLN A 13 -34.79 57.77 -51.44
CA GLN A 13 -34.94 56.31 -51.46
C GLN A 13 -33.59 55.58 -51.41
N ILE A 14 -32.58 56.11 -52.11
CA ILE A 14 -31.22 55.57 -52.10
C ILE A 14 -30.60 55.69 -50.70
N LEU A 15 -30.75 56.84 -50.04
CA LEU A 15 -30.25 57.04 -48.68
C LEU A 15 -30.96 56.14 -47.66
N ASN A 16 -32.25 55.90 -47.82
CA ASN A 16 -33.00 54.96 -46.99
C ASN A 16 -32.53 53.50 -47.17
N LEU A 17 -32.14 53.10 -48.39
CA LEU A 17 -31.56 51.77 -48.62
C LEU A 17 -30.18 51.61 -47.97
N LEU A 18 -29.35 52.65 -47.99
CA LEU A 18 -28.06 52.65 -47.28
C LEU A 18 -28.25 52.58 -45.75
N TYR A 19 -29.24 53.31 -45.22
CA TYR A 19 -29.60 53.21 -43.80
C TYR A 19 -30.07 51.81 -43.43
N ALA A 20 -30.92 51.19 -44.25
CA ALA A 20 -31.39 49.81 -44.06
C ALA A 20 -30.26 48.77 -44.15
N ALA A 21 -29.18 49.07 -44.88
CA ALA A 21 -27.97 48.24 -44.95
C ALA A 21 -27.02 48.45 -43.75
N GLY A 22 -27.28 49.43 -42.87
CA GLY A 22 -26.52 49.69 -41.64
C GLY A 22 -25.68 50.96 -41.63
N TYR A 23 -25.71 51.78 -42.70
CA TYR A 23 -24.98 53.05 -42.74
C TYR A 23 -25.77 54.19 -42.06
N VAL A 24 -25.47 54.43 -40.79
CA VAL A 24 -26.20 55.36 -39.92
C VAL A 24 -26.07 56.84 -40.36
N ASP A 25 -24.98 57.22 -41.00
CA ASP A 25 -24.71 58.60 -41.40
C ASP A 25 -25.52 59.07 -42.64
N ALA A 26 -26.31 58.19 -43.26
CA ALA A 26 -27.23 58.54 -44.34
C ALA A 26 -28.26 59.62 -43.95
N THR A 27 -28.62 59.71 -42.66
CA THR A 27 -29.61 60.65 -42.12
C THR A 27 -29.02 61.99 -41.63
N ASN A 28 -27.71 62.20 -41.73
CA ASN A 28 -27.07 63.41 -41.19
C ASN A 28 -27.50 64.69 -41.95
N PRO A 29 -28.16 65.70 -41.35
CA PRO A 29 -28.68 66.86 -42.07
C PRO A 29 -27.61 67.80 -42.66
N ASP A 30 -26.35 67.72 -42.21
CA ASP A 30 -25.31 68.72 -42.51
C ASP A 30 -24.46 68.43 -43.77
N ALA A 31 -24.61 67.26 -44.41
CA ALA A 31 -23.81 66.86 -45.58
C ALA A 31 -24.60 66.86 -46.91
N PRO A 32 -23.98 67.26 -48.04
CA PRO A 32 -24.62 67.21 -49.36
C PRO A 32 -24.93 65.76 -49.78
N PRO A 33 -26.05 65.52 -50.49
CA PRO A 33 -26.49 64.15 -50.84
C PRO A 33 -25.46 63.31 -51.61
N SER A 34 -24.67 63.90 -52.50
CA SER A 34 -23.62 63.19 -53.25
C SER A 34 -22.49 62.66 -52.34
N GLN A 35 -22.14 63.40 -51.28
CA GLN A 35 -21.11 62.99 -50.32
C GLN A 35 -21.60 61.85 -49.42
N LYS A 36 -22.88 61.87 -49.03
CA LYS A 36 -23.50 60.78 -48.25
C LYS A 36 -23.54 59.47 -49.03
N ILE A 37 -23.87 59.54 -50.31
CA ILE A 37 -23.91 58.36 -51.17
C ILE A 37 -22.50 57.81 -51.39
N ALA A 38 -21.51 58.67 -51.65
CA ALA A 38 -20.11 58.25 -51.79
C ALA A 38 -19.57 57.56 -50.52
N ALA A 39 -19.82 58.16 -49.35
CA ALA A 39 -19.39 57.61 -48.07
C ALA A 39 -20.14 56.31 -47.71
N GLY A 40 -21.44 56.24 -48.00
CA GLY A 40 -22.24 55.03 -47.81
C GLY A 40 -21.79 53.89 -48.71
N LEU A 41 -21.45 54.16 -49.97
CA LEU A 41 -20.88 53.16 -50.88
C LEU A 41 -19.52 52.65 -50.41
N SER A 42 -18.65 53.54 -49.93
CA SER A 42 -17.34 53.17 -49.36
C SER A 42 -17.51 52.28 -48.13
N TRP A 43 -18.45 52.61 -47.24
CA TRP A 43 -18.76 51.81 -46.06
C TRP A 43 -19.29 50.42 -46.44
N CYS A 44 -20.21 50.33 -47.41
CA CYS A 44 -20.74 49.06 -47.89
C CYS A 44 -19.65 48.15 -48.48
N ILE A 45 -18.66 48.73 -49.17
CA ILE A 45 -17.51 47.98 -49.70
C ILE A 45 -16.62 47.48 -48.57
N ALA A 46 -16.25 48.35 -47.62
CA ALA A 46 -15.44 47.96 -46.47
C ALA A 46 -16.10 46.86 -45.62
N ALA A 47 -17.43 46.88 -45.50
CA ALA A 47 -18.19 45.83 -44.80
C ALA A 47 -18.14 44.46 -45.52
N ILE A 48 -17.89 44.44 -46.84
CA ILE A 48 -17.80 43.20 -47.63
C ILE A 48 -16.35 42.70 -47.70
N THR A 49 -15.37 43.60 -47.85
CA THR A 49 -13.95 43.25 -48.07
C THR A 49 -13.10 43.26 -46.80
N GLY A 50 -13.54 43.92 -45.73
CA GLY A 50 -12.80 44.04 -44.47
C GLY A 50 -11.58 44.98 -44.51
N ASP A 51 -11.47 45.83 -45.54
CA ASP A 51 -10.34 46.76 -45.74
C ASP A 51 -10.85 48.21 -45.87
N ASP A 52 -10.27 49.14 -45.10
CA ASP A 52 -10.72 50.55 -44.94
C ASP A 52 -9.96 51.54 -45.85
N ASN A 53 -9.22 51.02 -46.84
CA ASN A 53 -8.36 51.82 -47.70
C ASN A 53 -9.18 52.58 -48.77
N THR A 54 -8.94 53.89 -48.88
CA THR A 54 -9.52 54.81 -49.86
C THR A 54 -8.96 54.58 -51.27
N ARG A 55 -9.29 53.44 -51.89
CA ARG A 55 -9.08 53.18 -53.32
C ARG A 55 -10.12 53.90 -54.18
N ASP A 56 -9.74 54.20 -55.43
CA ASP A 56 -10.66 54.73 -56.42
C ASP A 56 -11.89 53.82 -56.53
N ILE A 57 -13.09 54.43 -56.46
CA ILE A 57 -14.38 53.74 -56.36
C ILE A 57 -14.54 52.68 -57.47
N GLU A 58 -14.00 52.95 -58.66
CA GLU A 58 -14.05 52.06 -59.83
C GLU A 58 -13.22 50.76 -59.65
N GLU A 59 -12.08 50.83 -58.97
CA GLU A 59 -11.23 49.65 -58.69
C GLU A 59 -11.87 48.76 -57.61
N SER A 60 -12.46 49.40 -56.59
CA SER A 60 -13.16 48.73 -55.49
C SER A 60 -14.39 47.96 -55.95
N PHE A 61 -15.16 48.47 -56.92
CA PHE A 61 -16.28 47.72 -57.51
C PHE A 61 -15.85 46.52 -58.35
N GLY A 62 -14.67 46.57 -58.97
CA GLY A 62 -14.08 45.44 -59.68
C GLY A 62 -13.69 44.28 -58.76
N LEU A 63 -13.21 44.57 -57.55
CA LEU A 63 -12.87 43.57 -56.53
C LEU A 63 -14.11 42.92 -55.90
N VAL A 64 -15.17 43.70 -55.71
CA VAL A 64 -16.44 43.23 -55.14
C VAL A 64 -17.29 42.48 -56.18
N GLY A 65 -16.97 42.60 -57.48
CA GLY A 65 -17.64 41.86 -58.56
C GLY A 65 -19.04 42.38 -58.89
N CYS A 66 -19.30 43.66 -58.67
CA CYS A 66 -20.61 44.25 -58.92
C CYS A 66 -20.94 44.25 -60.43
N PRO A 67 -22.12 43.75 -60.86
CA PRO A 67 -22.46 43.62 -62.28
C PRO A 67 -22.87 44.94 -62.97
N HIS A 68 -22.91 46.06 -62.24
CA HIS A 68 -23.41 47.34 -62.73
C HIS A 68 -22.30 48.40 -62.80
N PRO A 69 -22.11 49.09 -63.95
CA PRO A 69 -21.03 50.04 -64.12
C PRO A 69 -21.34 51.38 -63.44
N LEU A 70 -20.54 51.75 -62.44
CA LEU A 70 -20.60 53.04 -61.77
C LEU A 70 -19.34 53.86 -62.09
N ARG A 71 -19.50 55.15 -62.42
CA ARG A 71 -18.40 56.10 -62.61
C ARG A 71 -18.46 57.19 -61.57
N SER A 72 -17.32 57.77 -61.22
CA SER A 72 -17.24 58.89 -60.25
C SER A 72 -18.11 60.09 -60.66
N SER A 73 -18.27 60.34 -61.96
CA SER A 73 -19.16 61.37 -62.50
C SER A 73 -20.64 61.14 -62.16
N HIS A 74 -21.11 59.90 -62.15
CA HIS A 74 -22.51 59.56 -61.85
C HIS A 74 -22.88 59.83 -60.38
N ILE A 75 -21.89 59.83 -59.47
CA ILE A 75 -22.08 60.16 -58.05
C ILE A 75 -22.15 61.68 -57.85
N GLN A 76 -21.35 62.45 -58.60
CA GLN A 76 -21.37 63.92 -58.54
C GLN A 76 -22.63 64.51 -59.18
N ASP A 77 -23.09 63.91 -60.28
CA ASP A 77 -24.29 64.35 -61.02
C ASP A 77 -25.60 63.79 -60.42
N LEU A 78 -25.52 63.00 -59.34
CA LEU A 78 -26.66 62.34 -58.68
C LEU A 78 -27.57 61.61 -59.67
N ASP A 79 -26.96 60.78 -60.53
CA ASP A 79 -27.68 59.95 -61.50
C ASP A 79 -28.33 58.76 -60.78
N THR A 80 -29.60 58.92 -60.43
CA THR A 80 -30.37 57.95 -59.65
C THR A 80 -30.60 56.63 -60.39
N ASP A 81 -30.54 56.63 -61.72
CA ASP A 81 -30.77 55.43 -62.53
C ASP A 81 -29.55 54.49 -62.50
N ALA A 82 -28.34 55.05 -62.37
CA ALA A 82 -27.10 54.28 -62.24
C ALA A 82 -26.80 53.85 -60.79
N LEU A 83 -27.18 54.66 -59.80
CA LEU A 83 -26.88 54.43 -58.38
C LEU A 83 -27.78 53.37 -57.71
N PHE A 84 -29.06 53.33 -58.09
CA PHE A 84 -30.05 52.47 -57.43
C PHE A 84 -29.74 50.96 -57.54
N PRO A 85 -29.37 50.40 -58.71
CA PRO A 85 -29.09 48.97 -58.85
C PRO A 85 -27.84 48.53 -58.05
N VAL A 86 -26.82 49.39 -57.98
CA VAL A 86 -25.57 49.12 -57.25
C VAL A 86 -25.82 49.03 -55.74
N ILE A 87 -26.60 49.97 -55.21
CA ILE A 87 -26.89 50.03 -53.77
C ILE A 87 -27.83 48.90 -53.35
N GLN A 88 -28.82 48.56 -54.17
CA GLN A 88 -29.69 47.41 -53.92
C GLN A 88 -28.90 46.09 -53.92
N TRP A 89 -27.92 45.94 -54.82
CA TRP A 89 -27.06 44.77 -54.86
C TRP A 89 -26.16 44.69 -53.62
N LEU A 90 -25.49 45.78 -53.25
CA LEU A 90 -24.62 45.83 -52.05
C LEU A 90 -25.38 45.50 -50.76
N ALA A 91 -26.58 46.07 -50.59
CA ALA A 91 -27.43 45.80 -49.41
C ALA A 91 -27.83 44.32 -49.30
N SER A 92 -28.03 43.63 -50.42
CA SER A 92 -28.34 42.20 -50.43
C SER A 92 -27.13 41.32 -50.08
N HIS A 93 -25.93 41.70 -50.52
CA HIS A 93 -24.68 40.96 -50.28
C HIS A 93 -24.20 41.09 -48.82
N ILE A 94 -24.32 42.28 -48.22
CA ILE A 94 -23.96 42.49 -46.80
C ILE A 94 -24.80 41.59 -45.89
N ARG A 95 -26.11 41.47 -46.17
CA ARG A 95 -27.02 40.61 -45.41
C ARG A 95 -26.65 39.13 -45.50
N GLN A 96 -26.24 38.65 -46.68
CA GLN A 96 -25.79 37.26 -46.84
C GLN A 96 -24.47 36.97 -46.09
N ASN A 97 -23.54 37.92 -46.05
CA ASN A 97 -22.26 37.75 -45.36
C ASN A 97 -22.41 37.73 -43.83
N GLN A 98 -23.35 38.52 -43.28
CA GLN A 98 -23.63 38.54 -41.84
C GLN A 98 -24.24 37.21 -41.33
N GLU A 99 -25.03 36.51 -42.13
CA GLU A 99 -25.61 35.21 -41.75
C GLU A 99 -24.58 34.06 -41.76
N HIS A 100 -23.50 34.16 -42.55
CA HIS A 100 -22.46 33.13 -42.65
C HIS A 100 -21.43 33.22 -41.50
N CYS A 101 -20.98 34.43 -41.12
CA CYS A 101 -19.98 34.62 -40.06
C CYS A 101 -20.49 34.32 -38.64
N VAL A 102 -21.78 34.55 -38.35
CA VAL A 102 -22.34 34.34 -37.00
C VAL A 102 -22.48 32.84 -36.66
N ASN A 103 -22.67 31.98 -37.66
CA ASN A 103 -22.86 30.54 -37.44
C ASN A 103 -21.55 29.76 -37.25
N GLU A 104 -20.44 30.20 -37.84
CA GLU A 104 -19.15 29.47 -37.75
C GLU A 104 -18.39 29.75 -36.45
N VAL A 105 -18.43 30.99 -35.92
CA VAL A 105 -17.66 31.39 -34.73
C VAL A 105 -18.32 30.90 -33.43
N HIS A 106 -19.66 30.98 -33.32
CA HIS A 106 -20.38 30.52 -32.11
C HIS A 106 -20.40 28.99 -31.92
N HIS A 107 -20.24 28.21 -33.00
CA HIS A 107 -20.14 26.75 -32.90
C HIS A 107 -18.73 26.28 -32.55
N ALA A 108 -17.68 27.00 -32.94
CA ALA A 108 -16.29 26.60 -32.71
C ALA A 108 -15.81 26.89 -31.27
N GLU A 109 -16.09 28.06 -30.70
CA GLU A 109 -15.58 28.42 -29.36
C GLU A 109 -16.28 27.64 -28.23
N ASN A 110 -17.60 27.45 -28.30
CA ASN A 110 -18.35 26.66 -27.31
C ASN A 110 -18.06 25.15 -27.38
N THR A 111 -17.59 24.61 -28.51
CA THR A 111 -17.26 23.17 -28.60
C THR A 111 -15.87 22.86 -28.05
N ILE A 112 -14.91 23.78 -28.16
CA ILE A 112 -13.53 23.56 -27.71
C ILE A 112 -13.42 23.58 -26.18
N GLU A 113 -13.99 24.58 -25.49
CA GLU A 113 -13.95 24.65 -24.02
C GLU A 113 -14.72 23.50 -23.34
N VAL A 114 -15.84 23.08 -23.94
CA VAL A 114 -16.65 21.95 -23.44
C VAL A 114 -15.90 20.62 -23.60
N ASP A 115 -15.15 20.43 -24.68
CA ASP A 115 -14.41 19.18 -24.91
C ASP A 115 -13.12 19.10 -24.05
N GLU A 116 -12.45 20.22 -23.79
CA GLU A 116 -11.34 20.29 -22.81
C GLU A 116 -11.80 20.01 -21.36
N CYS A 117 -12.96 20.54 -20.97
CA CYS A 117 -13.54 20.25 -19.67
C CYS A 117 -14.02 18.78 -19.58
N ARG A 118 -14.59 18.25 -20.67
CA ARG A 118 -15.04 16.85 -20.77
C ARG A 118 -13.87 15.86 -20.67
N THR A 119 -12.76 16.14 -21.36
CA THR A 119 -11.55 15.31 -21.29
C THR A 119 -10.92 15.34 -19.89
N SER A 120 -10.90 16.49 -19.21
CA SER A 120 -10.43 16.61 -17.82
C SER A 120 -11.31 15.83 -16.84
N ILE A 121 -12.64 15.90 -16.99
CA ILE A 121 -13.59 15.12 -16.18
C ILE A 121 -13.43 13.62 -16.44
N GLN A 122 -13.23 13.22 -17.70
CA GLN A 122 -13.03 11.82 -18.08
C GLN A 122 -11.70 11.26 -17.55
N ALA A 123 -10.65 12.08 -17.50
CA ALA A 123 -9.37 11.71 -16.89
C ALA A 123 -9.49 11.57 -15.35
N LEU A 124 -10.19 12.51 -14.70
CA LEU A 124 -10.47 12.43 -13.25
C LEU A 124 -11.36 11.23 -12.89
N SER A 125 -12.38 10.92 -13.70
CA SER A 125 -13.22 9.74 -13.48
C SER A 125 -12.44 8.45 -13.68
N GLY A 126 -11.57 8.38 -14.70
CA GLY A 126 -10.68 7.24 -14.91
C GLY A 126 -9.73 7.00 -13.73
N ASN A 127 -9.12 8.06 -13.20
CA ASN A 127 -8.27 7.97 -12.00
C ASN A 127 -9.05 7.53 -10.75
N LEU A 128 -10.30 8.00 -10.59
CA LEU A 128 -11.17 7.60 -9.50
C LEU A 128 -11.56 6.12 -9.59
N ASP A 129 -11.87 5.64 -10.80
CA ASP A 129 -12.17 4.23 -11.06
C ASP A 129 -10.96 3.34 -10.78
N GLU A 130 -9.76 3.76 -11.19
CA GLU A 130 -8.52 3.04 -10.88
C GLU A 130 -8.26 2.98 -9.37
N LEU A 131 -8.44 4.09 -8.66
CA LEU A 131 -8.30 4.14 -7.20
C LEU A 131 -9.33 3.23 -6.50
N ASN A 132 -10.58 3.23 -6.98
CA ASN A 132 -11.64 2.35 -6.47
C ASN A 132 -11.34 0.88 -6.74
N GLN A 133 -10.78 0.54 -7.91
CA GLN A 133 -10.38 -0.82 -8.23
C GLN A 133 -9.23 -1.29 -7.34
N ARG A 134 -8.22 -0.43 -7.08
CA ARG A 134 -7.14 -0.72 -6.13
C ARG A 134 -7.67 -0.90 -4.71
N LYS A 135 -8.56 -0.02 -4.25
CA LYS A 135 -9.24 -0.14 -2.95
C LYS A 135 -9.98 -1.46 -2.83
N MET A 136 -10.75 -1.86 -3.85
CA MET A 136 -11.49 -3.11 -3.87
C MET A 136 -10.55 -4.32 -3.81
N ASN A 137 -9.42 -4.30 -4.51
CA ASN A 137 -8.40 -5.34 -4.43
C ASN A 137 -7.83 -5.47 -3.01
N VAL A 138 -7.44 -4.35 -2.39
CA VAL A 138 -6.92 -4.34 -1.01
C VAL A 138 -7.95 -4.88 -0.02
N VAL A 139 -9.23 -4.49 -0.15
CA VAL A 139 -10.31 -5.00 0.71
C VAL A 139 -10.48 -6.52 0.56
N LYS A 140 -10.42 -7.05 -0.67
CA LYS A 140 -10.47 -8.50 -0.92
C LYS A 140 -9.28 -9.23 -0.26
N GLN A 141 -8.08 -8.68 -0.38
CA GLN A 141 -6.88 -9.24 0.26
C GLN A 141 -6.99 -9.22 1.80
N LEU A 142 -7.49 -8.13 2.38
CA LEU A 142 -7.74 -8.02 3.83
C LEU A 142 -8.75 -9.05 4.31
N TYR A 143 -9.83 -9.30 3.54
CA TYR A 143 -10.81 -10.32 3.88
C TYR A 143 -10.20 -11.72 3.92
N ILE A 144 -9.40 -12.09 2.91
CA ILE A 144 -8.71 -13.38 2.86
C ILE A 144 -7.75 -13.53 4.06
N LEU A 145 -7.02 -12.47 4.42
CA LEU A 145 -6.16 -12.45 5.59
C LEU A 145 -6.95 -12.65 6.89
N GLN A 146 -8.08 -11.96 7.06
CA GLN A 146 -8.95 -12.10 8.22
C GLN A 146 -9.48 -13.54 8.36
N GLU A 147 -9.87 -14.16 7.25
CA GLU A 147 -10.37 -15.54 7.24
C GLU A 147 -9.28 -16.54 7.64
N ARG A 148 -8.03 -16.33 7.20
CA ARG A 148 -6.87 -17.14 7.61
C ARG A 148 -6.57 -17.01 9.10
N ILE A 149 -6.59 -15.78 9.62
CA ILE A 149 -6.36 -15.49 11.04
C ILE A 149 -7.43 -16.17 11.92
N ASN A 150 -8.69 -16.17 11.48
CA ASN A 150 -9.79 -16.85 12.18
C ASN A 150 -9.63 -18.37 12.17
N LYS A 151 -9.19 -18.97 11.05
CA LYS A 151 -8.92 -20.42 10.96
C LYS A 151 -7.79 -20.87 11.88
N GLU A 152 -6.79 -20.02 12.08
CA GLU A 152 -5.63 -20.27 12.96
C GLU A 152 -5.92 -19.93 14.44
N GLY A 153 -7.09 -19.38 14.77
CA GLY A 153 -7.50 -19.05 16.14
C GLY A 153 -6.74 -17.87 16.76
N ALA A 154 -6.10 -17.03 15.95
CA ALA A 154 -5.19 -15.97 16.39
C ALA A 154 -5.82 -14.56 16.45
N ASP A 155 -7.13 -14.44 16.24
CA ASP A 155 -7.81 -13.13 16.09
C ASP A 155 -7.61 -12.21 17.30
N SER A 156 -7.65 -12.74 18.53
CA SER A 156 -7.43 -11.95 19.75
C SER A 156 -6.01 -11.39 19.85
N ALA A 157 -5.00 -12.14 19.39
CA ALA A 157 -3.61 -11.70 19.36
C ALA A 157 -3.37 -10.66 18.25
N VAL A 158 -3.98 -10.85 17.08
CA VAL A 158 -3.91 -9.91 15.96
C VAL A 158 -4.60 -8.59 16.30
N GLN A 159 -5.77 -8.61 16.94
CA GLN A 159 -6.45 -7.40 17.40
C GLN A 159 -5.60 -6.62 18.41
N LYS A 160 -4.90 -7.32 19.31
CA LYS A 160 -3.96 -6.69 20.25
C LYS A 160 -2.74 -6.09 19.53
N LEU A 161 -2.22 -6.74 18.49
CA LEU A 161 -1.14 -6.17 17.66
C LEU A 161 -1.61 -4.95 16.87
N LEU A 162 -2.82 -4.98 16.32
CA LEU A 162 -3.39 -3.86 15.57
C LEU A 162 -3.62 -2.63 16.46
N SER A 163 -4.10 -2.83 17.69
CA SER A 163 -4.27 -1.72 18.64
C SER A 163 -2.92 -1.12 19.05
N LEU A 164 -1.91 -1.96 19.31
CA LEU A 164 -0.55 -1.52 19.58
C LEU A 164 0.09 -0.80 18.39
N LEU A 165 -0.08 -1.30 17.17
CA LEU A 165 0.44 -0.67 15.96
C LEU A 165 -0.22 0.70 15.71
N THR A 166 -1.52 0.80 15.97
CA THR A 166 -2.25 2.08 15.87
C THR A 166 -1.75 3.07 16.91
N SER A 167 -1.52 2.62 18.14
CA SER A 167 -0.90 3.42 19.20
C SER A 167 0.51 3.88 18.81
N LEU A 168 1.34 2.99 18.24
CA LEU A 168 2.69 3.30 17.79
C LEU A 168 2.67 4.37 16.68
N LYS A 169 1.82 4.20 15.65
CA LYS A 169 1.68 5.20 14.58
C LYS A 169 1.22 6.56 15.10
N ASN A 170 0.37 6.58 16.13
CA ASN A 170 -0.05 7.82 16.78
C ASN A 170 1.12 8.48 17.53
N LEU A 171 1.93 7.69 18.24
CA LEU A 171 3.14 8.16 18.92
C LEU A 171 4.19 8.71 17.92
N GLU A 172 4.43 8.02 16.80
CA GLU A 172 5.33 8.50 15.74
C GLU A 172 4.88 9.85 15.17
N LYS A 173 3.57 10.04 14.96
CA LYS A 173 3.02 11.34 14.52
C LYS A 173 3.22 12.41 15.59
N GLN A 174 2.99 12.09 16.86
CA GLN A 174 3.22 13.01 17.97
C GLN A 174 4.70 13.38 18.11
N GLU A 175 5.61 12.43 17.92
CA GLU A 175 7.05 12.66 17.93
C GLU A 175 7.47 13.62 16.81
N LYS A 176 7.03 13.37 15.57
CA LYS A 176 7.30 14.27 14.44
C LYS A 176 6.76 15.68 14.69
N TYR A 177 5.51 15.79 15.16
CA TYR A 177 4.93 17.08 15.52
C TYR A 177 5.73 17.78 16.62
N PHE A 178 6.12 17.06 17.66
CA PHE A 178 6.91 17.60 18.76
C PHE A 178 8.28 18.08 18.28
N GLN A 179 8.93 17.35 17.37
CA GLN A 179 10.21 17.72 16.80
C GLN A 179 10.12 18.98 15.94
N SER A 180 9.13 19.08 15.04
CA SER A 180 8.89 20.31 14.27
C SER A 180 8.59 21.51 15.17
N ASN A 181 7.76 21.33 16.21
CA ASN A 181 7.45 22.39 17.17
C ASN A 181 8.68 22.80 18.00
N ARG A 182 9.54 21.84 18.37
CA ARG A 182 10.80 22.11 19.07
C ARG A 182 11.75 22.92 18.19
N ASP A 183 11.88 22.55 16.92
CA ASP A 183 12.75 23.23 15.97
C ASP A 183 12.28 24.67 15.72
N ALA A 184 10.97 24.87 15.55
CA ALA A 184 10.38 26.20 15.40
C ALA A 184 10.60 27.09 16.63
N LYS A 185 10.35 26.58 17.84
CA LYS A 185 10.60 27.32 19.09
C LYS A 185 12.08 27.61 19.32
N HIS A 186 12.96 26.71 18.90
CA HIS A 186 14.40 26.94 18.98
C HIS A 186 14.82 28.10 18.08
N SER A 187 14.31 28.16 16.85
CA SER A 187 14.56 29.29 15.95
C SER A 187 14.02 30.60 16.51
N GLU A 188 12.78 30.63 17.01
CA GLU A 188 12.18 31.81 17.65
C GLU A 188 13.05 32.35 18.80
N LEU A 189 13.45 31.47 19.72
CA LEU A 189 14.31 31.87 20.84
C LEU A 189 15.71 32.31 20.39
N GLN A 190 16.25 31.71 19.34
CA GLN A 190 17.53 32.11 18.75
C GLN A 190 17.45 33.53 18.16
N ASP A 191 16.34 33.85 17.50
CA ASP A 191 16.07 35.17 16.93
C ASP A 191 15.91 36.23 18.04
N ASP A 192 15.16 35.91 19.10
CA ASP A 192 15.00 36.75 20.29
C ASP A 192 16.34 37.04 20.98
N ILE A 193 17.18 36.01 21.17
CA ILE A 193 18.54 36.17 21.72
C ILE A 193 19.37 37.11 20.82
N SER A 194 19.34 36.90 19.50
CA SER A 194 20.09 37.73 18.54
C SER A 194 19.62 39.19 18.54
N GLU A 195 18.32 39.42 18.76
CA GLU A 195 17.76 40.77 18.90
C GLU A 195 18.17 41.43 20.22
N LEU A 196 18.13 40.69 21.32
CA LEU A 196 18.57 41.18 22.63
C LEU A 196 20.07 41.51 22.64
N GLU A 197 20.91 40.66 22.05
CA GLU A 197 22.35 40.92 21.88
C GLU A 197 22.60 42.21 21.08
N ARG A 198 21.81 42.45 20.02
CA ARG A 198 21.86 43.68 19.23
C ARG A 198 21.44 44.91 20.04
N LYS A 199 20.40 44.80 20.87
CA LYS A 199 19.94 45.87 21.77
C LYS A 199 20.98 46.21 22.84
N ILE A 200 21.59 45.20 23.46
CA ILE A 200 22.67 45.36 24.45
C ILE A 200 23.90 46.04 23.82
N THR A 201 24.18 45.76 22.55
CA THR A 201 25.31 46.40 21.84
C THR A 201 25.02 47.87 21.48
N ASN A 202 23.75 48.27 21.39
CA ASN A 202 23.34 49.59 20.90
C ASN A 202 22.89 50.58 22.00
N ASP A 203 22.40 50.12 23.16
CA ASP A 203 21.95 50.95 24.28
C ASP A 203 22.78 50.64 25.54
N SER A 204 23.74 51.52 25.88
CA SER A 204 24.59 51.36 27.08
C SER A 204 24.14 52.14 28.31
N ASP A 205 23.12 53.02 28.23
CA ASP A 205 22.80 53.96 29.31
C ASP A 205 21.29 53.98 29.67
N ASN A 206 20.80 52.98 30.41
CA ASN A 206 19.47 53.07 31.02
C ASN A 206 19.43 52.42 32.43
N GLU A 207 19.40 53.25 33.47
CA GLU A 207 19.64 52.85 34.89
C GLU A 207 18.45 52.15 35.59
N ASN A 208 17.25 52.09 35.00
CA ASN A 208 16.06 51.47 35.65
C ASN A 208 15.61 50.12 35.05
N LEU A 209 16.34 49.59 34.07
CA LEU A 209 16.10 48.28 33.45
C LEU A 209 16.46 47.03 34.29
N PRO A 210 17.35 47.05 35.31
CA PRO A 210 17.85 45.81 35.94
C PRO A 210 16.80 45.00 36.70
N ASP A 211 15.96 45.62 37.54
CA ASP A 211 15.16 44.87 38.53
C ASP A 211 14.01 44.07 37.92
N GLU A 212 13.31 44.61 36.92
CA GLU A 212 12.24 43.90 36.19
C GLU A 212 12.81 42.80 35.27
N LEU A 213 14.01 43.02 34.72
CA LEU A 213 14.74 42.02 33.95
C LEU A 213 15.27 40.89 34.86
N HIS A 214 15.74 41.21 36.07
CA HIS A 214 16.17 40.21 37.05
C HIS A 214 15.00 39.35 37.55
N HIS A 215 13.82 39.93 37.78
CA HIS A 215 12.63 39.15 38.14
C HIS A 215 12.19 38.22 37.00
N SER A 216 12.10 38.73 35.76
CA SER A 216 11.71 37.91 34.60
C SER A 216 12.72 36.81 34.28
N PHE A 217 14.02 37.09 34.46
CA PHE A 217 15.07 36.07 34.36
C PHE A 217 14.93 35.00 35.45
N GLY A 218 14.63 35.41 36.69
CA GLY A 218 14.35 34.48 37.80
C GLY A 218 13.19 33.53 37.50
N GLU A 219 12.08 34.05 36.97
CA GLU A 219 10.93 33.23 36.55
C GLU A 219 11.29 32.25 35.42
N LEU A 220 12.10 32.69 34.45
CA LEU A 220 12.55 31.83 33.36
C LEU A 220 13.48 30.72 33.86
N VAL A 221 14.38 31.02 34.79
CA VAL A 221 15.26 30.02 35.44
C VAL A 221 14.43 28.98 36.19
N GLU A 222 13.42 29.40 36.95
CA GLU A 222 12.52 28.47 37.65
C GLU A 222 11.74 27.59 36.67
N LYS A 223 11.26 28.15 35.55
CA LYS A 223 10.58 27.40 34.49
C LYS A 223 11.51 26.36 33.84
N VAL A 224 12.78 26.73 33.58
CA VAL A 224 13.80 25.80 33.07
C VAL A 224 14.10 24.70 34.09
N ASN A 225 14.24 25.04 35.37
CA ASN A 225 14.46 24.06 36.43
C ASN A 225 13.28 23.08 36.56
N LEU A 226 12.05 23.56 36.43
CA LEU A 226 10.85 22.71 36.38
C LEU A 226 10.87 21.76 35.18
N MET A 227 11.19 22.26 33.98
CA MET A 227 11.31 21.41 32.78
C MET A 227 12.44 20.38 32.90
N LYS A 228 13.59 20.76 33.48
CA LYS A 228 14.69 19.82 33.78
C LYS A 228 14.25 18.72 34.74
N LYS A 229 13.46 19.04 35.78
CA LYS A 229 12.89 18.04 36.71
C LYS A 229 11.95 17.07 35.99
N GLN A 230 11.09 17.56 35.10
CA GLN A 230 10.20 16.72 34.29
C GLN A 230 10.97 15.81 33.33
N LEU A 231 11.99 16.34 32.66
CA LEU A 231 12.87 15.55 31.79
C LEU A 231 13.60 14.45 32.58
N ALA A 232 14.13 14.78 33.75
CA ALA A 232 14.79 13.81 34.61
C ALA A 232 13.83 12.68 35.05
N ALA A 233 12.56 12.99 35.31
CA ALA A 233 11.54 11.97 35.58
C ALA A 233 11.33 11.05 34.37
N ARG A 234 11.16 11.60 33.17
CA ARG A 234 11.00 10.81 31.93
C ARG A 234 12.22 9.94 31.62
N LEU A 235 13.43 10.44 31.84
CA LEU A 235 14.65 9.67 31.65
C LEU A 235 14.71 8.47 32.60
N ARG A 236 14.28 8.62 33.86
CA ARG A 236 14.17 7.49 34.79
C ARG A 236 13.17 6.45 34.29
N ASP A 237 12.01 6.88 33.79
CA ASP A 237 11.00 5.97 33.22
C ASP A 237 11.57 5.17 32.04
N ILE A 238 12.31 5.83 31.13
CA ILE A 238 12.98 5.18 29.98
C ILE A 238 14.00 4.14 30.45
N VAL A 239 14.79 4.45 31.48
CA VAL A 239 15.78 3.51 32.03
C VAL A 239 15.11 2.29 32.66
N VAL A 240 13.97 2.46 33.33
CA VAL A 240 13.18 1.34 33.86
C VAL A 240 12.67 0.46 32.73
N LEU A 241 12.10 1.04 31.67
CA LEU A 241 11.64 0.29 30.49
C LEU A 241 12.77 -0.46 29.79
N ARG A 242 13.95 0.14 29.66
CA ARG A 242 15.13 -0.53 29.09
C ARG A 242 15.56 -1.74 29.91
N ARG A 243 15.61 -1.61 31.24
CA ARG A 243 15.90 -2.76 32.12
C ARG A 243 14.88 -3.89 31.95
N GLN A 244 13.60 -3.54 31.86
CA GLN A 244 12.55 -4.54 31.60
C GLN A 244 12.72 -5.24 30.25
N ILE A 245 13.22 -4.55 29.22
CA ILE A 245 13.53 -5.14 27.92
C ILE A 245 14.77 -6.05 28.02
N ASP A 246 15.80 -5.59 28.71
CA ASP A 246 17.04 -6.36 28.91
C ASP A 246 16.82 -7.62 29.77
N ASP A 247 15.82 -7.61 30.66
CA ASP A 247 15.41 -8.78 31.45
C ASP A 247 14.75 -9.89 30.59
N LEU A 248 14.35 -9.60 29.34
CA LEU A 248 13.85 -10.64 28.43
C LEU A 248 15.03 -11.39 27.79
N PRO A 249 15.00 -12.74 27.78
CA PRO A 249 16.06 -13.52 27.17
C PRO A 249 16.18 -13.20 25.69
N CYS A 250 17.39 -12.83 25.26
CA CYS A 250 17.68 -12.55 23.88
C CYS A 250 17.65 -13.85 23.04
N GLN A 251 17.56 -13.70 21.71
CA GLN A 251 17.50 -14.85 20.80
C GLN A 251 18.67 -15.82 21.00
N SER A 252 19.87 -15.32 21.29
CA SER A 252 21.03 -16.17 21.59
C SER A 252 20.88 -16.96 22.89
N GLU A 253 20.29 -16.39 23.94
CA GLU A 253 20.03 -17.09 25.20
C GLU A 253 18.99 -18.19 25.01
N VAL A 254 17.92 -17.92 24.24
CA VAL A 254 16.92 -18.93 23.90
C VAL A 254 17.57 -20.11 23.17
N ILE A 255 18.41 -19.86 22.17
CA ILE A 255 19.13 -20.92 21.44
C ILE A 255 20.07 -21.69 22.39
N GLN A 256 20.73 -21.01 23.34
CA GLN A 256 21.55 -21.69 24.34
C GLN A 256 20.72 -22.60 25.25
N TYR A 257 19.55 -22.14 25.71
CA TYR A 257 18.63 -22.95 26.50
C TYR A 257 18.11 -24.16 25.72
N GLU A 258 17.73 -23.98 24.46
CA GLU A 258 17.28 -25.08 23.58
C GLU A 258 18.37 -26.16 23.42
N ARG A 259 19.62 -25.75 23.19
CA ARG A 259 20.76 -26.67 23.13
C ARG A 259 20.95 -27.38 24.46
N ARG A 260 20.93 -26.64 25.57
CA ARG A 260 21.13 -27.21 26.91
C ARG A 260 20.04 -28.20 27.30
N LEU A 261 18.79 -27.90 26.95
CA LEU A 261 17.66 -28.80 27.16
C LEU A 261 17.79 -30.06 26.30
N SER A 262 18.24 -29.93 25.05
CA SER A 262 18.49 -31.07 24.15
C SER A 262 19.59 -31.98 24.69
N GLU A 263 20.69 -31.42 25.20
CA GLU A 263 21.77 -32.16 25.87
C GLU A 263 21.26 -32.88 27.11
N LEU A 264 20.51 -32.18 27.97
CA LEU A 264 19.94 -32.75 29.18
C LEU A 264 18.99 -33.91 28.84
N TYR A 265 18.15 -33.75 27.81
CA TYR A 265 17.26 -34.80 27.35
C TYR A 265 18.02 -36.03 26.87
N ALA A 266 19.11 -35.84 26.12
CA ALA A 266 19.98 -36.95 25.70
C ALA A 266 20.61 -37.68 26.90
N GLN A 267 21.04 -36.95 27.94
CA GLN A 267 21.57 -37.54 29.17
C GLN A 267 20.51 -38.33 29.94
N ILE A 268 19.31 -37.76 30.11
CA ILE A 268 18.17 -38.43 30.75
C ILE A 268 17.81 -39.71 29.99
N GLN A 269 17.73 -39.64 28.66
CA GLN A 269 17.44 -40.82 27.84
C GLN A 269 18.54 -41.88 27.96
N GLY A 270 19.82 -41.47 28.00
CA GLY A 270 20.95 -42.35 28.24
C GLY A 270 20.85 -43.08 29.59
N LYS A 271 20.58 -42.34 30.67
CA LYS A 271 20.37 -42.91 32.01
C LYS A 271 19.15 -43.83 32.05
N HIS A 272 18.04 -43.45 31.42
CA HIS A 272 16.87 -44.31 31.33
C HIS A 272 17.20 -45.64 30.62
N ARG A 273 17.93 -45.62 29.50
CA ARG A 273 18.36 -46.84 28.81
C ARG A 273 19.26 -47.70 29.70
N GLN A 274 20.20 -47.07 30.42
CA GLN A 274 21.09 -47.76 31.35
C GLN A 274 20.31 -48.43 32.49
N THR A 275 19.37 -47.72 33.12
CA THR A 275 18.49 -48.26 34.17
C THR A 275 17.69 -49.45 33.66
N ARG A 276 17.08 -49.37 32.48
CA ARG A 276 16.37 -50.51 31.86
C ARG A 276 17.27 -51.72 31.67
N LYS A 277 18.52 -51.52 31.21
CA LYS A 277 19.50 -52.62 31.07
C LYS A 277 19.80 -53.26 32.42
N TYR A 278 20.02 -52.47 33.47
CA TYR A 278 20.28 -53.01 34.80
C TYR A 278 19.11 -53.82 35.34
N TYR A 279 17.87 -53.34 35.21
CA TYR A 279 16.69 -54.11 35.60
C TYR A 279 16.52 -55.39 34.79
N ALA A 280 16.76 -55.36 33.48
CA ALA A 280 16.70 -56.55 32.64
C ALA A 280 17.75 -57.60 33.05
N THR A 281 19.01 -57.17 33.27
CA THR A 281 20.06 -58.07 33.76
C THR A 281 19.74 -58.60 35.15
N TYR A 282 19.24 -57.77 36.06
CA TYR A 282 18.84 -58.20 37.39
C TYR A 282 17.74 -59.27 37.34
N ASN A 283 16.69 -59.04 36.55
CA ASN A 283 15.60 -60.00 36.40
C ASN A 283 16.09 -61.33 35.80
N ALA A 284 16.94 -61.28 34.76
CA ALA A 284 17.53 -62.48 34.18
C ALA A 284 18.39 -63.27 35.19
N LEU A 285 19.22 -62.58 35.97
CA LEU A 285 20.01 -63.21 37.04
C LEU A 285 19.13 -63.80 38.15
N LEU A 286 18.03 -63.13 38.49
CA LEU A 286 17.05 -63.62 39.45
C LEU A 286 16.38 -64.90 38.96
N GLU A 287 15.95 -64.94 37.70
CA GLU A 287 15.38 -66.14 37.06
C GLU A 287 16.39 -67.30 37.03
N ILE A 288 17.64 -67.04 36.67
CA ILE A 288 18.71 -68.04 36.71
C ILE A 288 18.90 -68.57 38.13
N LYS A 289 18.98 -67.68 39.12
CA LYS A 289 19.08 -68.08 40.54
C LYS A 289 17.92 -68.98 40.95
N GLU A 290 16.68 -68.63 40.59
CA GLU A 290 15.52 -69.45 40.90
C GLU A 290 15.55 -70.83 40.22
N LEU A 291 16.01 -70.90 38.97
CA LEU A 291 16.18 -72.16 38.26
C LEU A 291 17.27 -73.03 38.91
N MET A 292 18.41 -72.45 39.30
CA MET A 292 19.48 -73.14 40.03
C MET A 292 19.02 -73.66 41.40
N LEU A 293 18.17 -72.92 42.11
CA LEU A 293 17.57 -73.37 43.37
C LEU A 293 16.61 -74.55 43.15
N LYS A 294 15.81 -74.51 42.08
CA LYS A 294 14.93 -75.62 41.68
C LYS A 294 15.74 -76.86 41.31
N GLU A 295 16.85 -76.70 40.60
CA GLU A 295 17.76 -77.81 40.27
C GLU A 295 18.37 -78.44 41.52
N THR A 296 18.91 -77.63 42.44
CA THR A 296 19.41 -78.13 43.73
C THR A 296 18.35 -78.89 44.52
N SER A 297 17.12 -78.35 44.58
CA SER A 297 15.97 -79.00 45.23
C SER A 297 15.63 -80.35 44.58
N LEU A 298 15.62 -80.39 43.25
CA LEU A 298 15.35 -81.60 42.47
C LEU A 298 16.41 -82.67 42.72
N LEU A 299 17.70 -82.29 42.68
CA LEU A 299 18.81 -83.20 42.94
C LEU A 299 18.73 -83.78 44.36
N ASN A 300 18.46 -82.95 45.36
CA ASN A 300 18.26 -83.42 46.74
C ASN A 300 17.08 -84.40 46.85
N SER A 301 15.98 -84.13 46.14
CA SER A 301 14.82 -85.02 46.10
C SER A 301 15.15 -86.37 45.46
N ILE A 302 15.89 -86.37 44.35
CA ILE A 302 16.35 -87.58 43.66
C ILE A 302 17.25 -88.40 44.59
N ILE A 303 18.23 -87.76 45.25
CA ILE A 303 19.16 -88.43 46.17
C ILE A 303 18.40 -89.09 47.33
N SER A 304 17.43 -88.38 47.91
CA SER A 304 16.61 -88.92 49.02
C SER A 304 15.76 -90.12 48.59
N GLN A 305 15.15 -90.06 47.41
CA GLN A 305 14.31 -91.14 46.88
C GLN A 305 15.13 -92.35 46.41
N PHE A 306 16.39 -92.13 46.02
CA PHE A 306 17.23 -93.15 45.42
C PHE A 306 17.47 -94.35 46.34
N GLN A 307 17.78 -94.11 47.62
CA GLN A 307 18.08 -95.20 48.56
C GLN A 307 16.87 -96.09 48.86
N GLU A 308 15.69 -95.48 49.09
CA GLU A 308 14.45 -96.22 49.36
C GLU A 308 13.96 -96.96 48.10
N ALA A 309 14.02 -96.33 46.93
CA ALA A 309 13.56 -96.93 45.68
C ALA A 309 14.41 -98.13 45.24
N PHE A 310 15.72 -98.15 45.52
CA PHE A 310 16.60 -99.25 45.15
C PHE A 310 16.39 -100.53 45.96
N SER A 311 15.78 -100.42 47.14
CA SER A 311 15.52 -101.57 48.03
C SER A 311 14.51 -102.58 47.47
N SER A 312 13.69 -102.17 46.49
CA SER A 312 12.65 -103.02 45.89
C SER A 312 12.52 -102.84 44.37
N THR A 313 12.10 -103.89 43.66
CA THR A 313 11.87 -103.82 42.21
C THR A 313 10.75 -102.85 41.84
N ASP A 314 9.68 -102.78 42.63
CA ASP A 314 8.58 -101.83 42.43
C ASP A 314 9.03 -100.38 42.66
N GLY A 315 9.86 -100.13 43.67
CA GLY A 315 10.48 -98.82 43.92
C GLY A 315 11.35 -98.35 42.74
N ARG A 316 12.14 -99.24 42.14
CA ARG A 316 12.94 -98.94 40.94
C ARG A 316 12.06 -98.52 39.75
N ILE A 317 10.95 -99.21 39.50
CA ILE A 317 10.02 -98.85 38.41
C ILE A 317 9.38 -97.47 38.66
N LYS A 318 8.96 -97.19 39.90
CA LYS A 318 8.41 -95.89 40.29
C LYS A 318 9.42 -94.74 40.12
N LEU A 319 10.68 -94.96 40.50
CA LEU A 319 11.76 -93.98 40.32
C LEU A 319 11.98 -93.65 38.84
N VAL A 320 12.01 -94.68 37.97
CA VAL A 320 12.13 -94.49 36.51
C VAL A 320 10.96 -93.67 35.97
N HIS A 321 9.73 -93.99 36.36
CA HIS A 321 8.56 -93.23 35.90
C HIS A 321 8.57 -91.76 36.39
N SER A 322 9.04 -91.52 37.62
CA SER A 322 9.24 -90.18 38.16
C SER A 322 10.29 -89.39 37.36
N MET A 323 11.43 -90.01 37.04
CA MET A 323 12.49 -89.40 36.23
C MET A 323 12.00 -89.09 34.81
N GLU A 324 11.26 -90.01 34.17
CA GLU A 324 10.64 -89.76 32.86
C GLU A 324 9.67 -88.57 32.91
N GLY A 325 8.87 -88.45 33.97
CA GLY A 325 7.97 -87.33 34.21
C GLY A 325 8.72 -85.99 34.34
N ILE A 326 9.82 -85.96 35.10
CA ILE A 326 10.68 -84.78 35.28
C ILE A 326 11.31 -84.35 33.95
N VAL A 327 11.87 -85.30 33.18
CA VAL A 327 12.49 -85.01 31.88
C VAL A 327 11.45 -84.44 30.92
N LYS A 328 10.27 -85.07 30.84
CA LYS A 328 9.17 -84.60 29.98
C LYS A 328 8.68 -83.21 30.39
N GLY A 329 8.54 -82.94 31.68
CA GLY A 329 8.15 -81.63 32.21
C GLY A 329 9.17 -80.54 31.89
N SER A 330 10.47 -80.85 32.03
CA SER A 330 11.57 -79.95 31.68
C SER A 330 11.61 -79.65 30.18
N GLN A 331 11.43 -80.67 29.33
CA GLN A 331 11.37 -80.53 27.88
C GLN A 331 10.23 -79.61 27.43
N GLN A 332 9.01 -79.83 27.98
CA GLN A 332 7.86 -78.97 27.70
C GLN A 332 8.04 -77.51 28.14
N LYS A 333 8.81 -77.29 29.21
CA LYS A 333 9.12 -75.92 29.67
C LYS A 333 10.14 -75.25 28.76
N LEU A 334 11.16 -76.00 28.32
CA LEU A 334 12.16 -75.53 27.37
C LEU A 334 11.52 -75.12 26.03
N GLU A 335 10.62 -75.94 25.50
CA GLU A 335 9.89 -75.63 24.26
C GLU A 335 9.06 -74.36 24.38
N ARG A 336 8.35 -74.16 25.51
CA ARG A 336 7.59 -72.93 25.76
C ARG A 336 8.48 -71.69 25.78
N VAL A 337 9.65 -71.77 26.42
CA VAL A 337 10.62 -70.66 26.44
C VAL A 337 11.18 -70.41 25.04
N HIS A 338 11.45 -71.46 24.27
CA HIS A 338 11.97 -71.33 22.92
C HIS A 338 10.98 -70.63 21.97
N VAL A 339 9.70 -70.99 22.05
CA VAL A 339 8.64 -70.32 21.27
C VAL A 339 8.52 -68.84 21.65
N GLY A 340 8.56 -68.52 22.95
CA GLY A 340 8.54 -67.13 23.41
C GLY A 340 9.75 -66.32 22.91
N LEU A 341 10.94 -66.93 22.89
CA LEU A 341 12.16 -66.30 22.36
C LEU A 341 12.02 -65.98 20.87
N GLN A 342 11.51 -66.92 20.07
CA GLN A 342 11.32 -66.71 18.63
C GLN A 342 10.36 -65.54 18.32
N GLU A 343 9.27 -65.41 19.09
CA GLU A 343 8.32 -64.30 18.92
C GLU A 343 8.96 -62.95 19.27
N GLU A 344 9.70 -62.86 20.39
CA GLU A 344 10.43 -61.65 20.77
C GLU A 344 11.51 -61.27 19.75
N GLU A 345 12.20 -62.26 19.17
CA GLU A 345 13.16 -62.02 18.09
C GLU A 345 12.48 -61.47 16.83
N ARG A 346 11.30 -61.98 16.50
CA ARG A 346 10.50 -61.48 15.37
C ARG A 346 10.09 -60.03 15.59
N ILE A 347 9.57 -59.71 16.78
CA ILE A 347 9.18 -58.35 17.15
C ILE A 347 10.38 -57.40 17.10
N ARG A 348 11.54 -57.84 17.63
CA ARG A 348 12.79 -57.06 17.58
C ARG A 348 13.22 -56.77 16.15
N ASN A 349 13.17 -57.77 15.26
CA ASN A 349 13.57 -57.61 13.87
C ASN A 349 12.62 -56.64 13.14
N ASP A 350 11.31 -56.78 13.33
CA ASP A 350 10.31 -55.85 12.78
C ASP A 350 10.54 -54.39 13.25
N LEU A 351 10.80 -54.19 14.55
CA LEU A 351 11.12 -52.87 15.09
C LEU A 351 12.42 -52.29 14.50
N LYS A 352 13.42 -53.14 14.28
CA LYS A 352 14.70 -52.73 13.67
C LYS A 352 14.49 -52.27 12.23
N ASP A 353 13.68 -52.99 11.46
CA ASP A 353 13.38 -52.65 10.07
C ASP A 353 12.58 -51.35 9.97
N ARG A 354 11.55 -51.18 10.82
CA ARG A 354 10.80 -49.91 10.93
C ARG A 354 11.69 -48.73 11.30
N TYR A 355 12.61 -48.91 12.24
CA TYR A 355 13.58 -47.88 12.61
C TYR A 355 14.52 -47.52 11.45
N ALA A 356 14.99 -48.52 10.70
CA ALA A 356 15.84 -48.31 9.53
C ALA A 356 15.11 -47.51 8.44
N ALA A 357 13.83 -47.85 8.17
CA ALA A 357 12.99 -47.12 7.21
C ALA A 357 12.80 -45.65 7.62
N ALA A 358 12.37 -45.39 8.87
CA ALA A 358 12.19 -44.03 9.37
C ALA A 358 13.50 -43.21 9.37
N THR A 359 14.63 -43.85 9.64
CA THR A 359 15.95 -43.19 9.55
C THR A 359 16.29 -42.83 8.10
N GLY A 360 15.93 -43.68 7.14
CA GLY A 360 16.06 -43.41 5.71
C GLY A 360 15.23 -42.20 5.27
N GLU A 361 13.96 -42.15 5.68
CA GLU A 361 13.07 -41.02 5.41
C GLU A 361 13.58 -39.72 6.02
N HIS A 362 14.03 -39.75 7.28
CA HIS A 362 14.60 -38.56 7.93
C HIS A 362 15.83 -38.03 7.17
N LYS A 363 16.72 -38.91 6.72
CA LYS A 363 17.87 -38.52 5.87
C LYS A 363 17.41 -37.90 4.55
N HIS A 364 16.40 -38.48 3.92
CA HIS A 364 15.83 -37.95 2.68
C HIS A 364 15.25 -36.54 2.87
N CYS A 365 14.41 -36.34 3.89
CA CYS A 365 13.86 -35.03 4.25
C CYS A 365 14.95 -33.99 4.54
N TYR A 366 16.01 -34.38 5.27
CA TYR A 366 17.14 -33.50 5.53
C TYR A 366 17.86 -33.09 4.24
N SER A 367 18.09 -34.02 3.32
CA SER A 367 18.70 -33.72 2.01
C SER A 367 17.83 -32.76 1.18
N LEU A 368 16.51 -32.97 1.15
CA LEU A 368 15.55 -32.06 0.50
C LEU A 368 15.59 -30.66 1.10
N LEU A 369 15.58 -30.54 2.42
CA LEU A 369 15.69 -29.25 3.12
C LEU A 369 16.99 -28.53 2.79
N LYS A 370 18.12 -29.25 2.76
CA LYS A 370 19.41 -28.67 2.37
C LYS A 370 19.42 -28.19 0.91
N ALA A 371 18.83 -28.98 0.02
CA ALA A 371 18.70 -28.61 -1.39
C ALA A 371 17.81 -27.37 -1.57
N PHE A 372 16.69 -27.30 -0.85
CA PHE A 372 15.80 -26.14 -0.83
C PHE A 372 16.53 -24.89 -0.32
N GLN A 373 17.22 -24.98 0.82
CA GLN A 373 17.99 -23.87 1.38
C GLN A 373 19.08 -23.37 0.42
N ALA A 374 19.75 -24.28 -0.30
CA ALA A 374 20.73 -23.92 -1.30
C ALA A 374 20.13 -23.21 -2.53
N GLN A 375 18.89 -23.51 -2.91
CA GLN A 375 18.17 -22.79 -3.96
C GLN A 375 17.70 -21.41 -3.48
N CYS A 376 17.19 -21.32 -2.25
CA CYS A 376 16.81 -20.05 -1.64
C CYS A 376 17.99 -19.07 -1.47
N ALA A 377 19.22 -19.58 -1.34
CA ALA A 377 20.42 -18.73 -1.27
C ALA A 377 20.94 -18.27 -2.65
N LYS A 378 20.44 -18.88 -3.75
CA LYS A 378 20.83 -18.54 -5.13
C LYS A 378 19.91 -17.51 -5.79
N ASN A 379 18.66 -17.43 -5.33
CA ASN A 379 17.67 -16.42 -5.72
C ASN A 379 17.70 -15.26 -4.72
#